data_AF-A0A6V8I5W9-F1
#
_entry.id   AF-A0A6V8I5W9-F1
#
_cell.length_a   1.000
_cell.length_b   1.000
_cell.length_c   1.000
_cell.angle_alpha   90.00
_cell.angle_beta   90.00
_cell.angle_gamma   90.00
#
_symmetry.space_group_name_H-M   'P 1'
#
loop_
_entity.id
_entity.type
_entity.pdbx_description
1 polymer ?
#
loop_
_entity_poly.entity_id
_entity_poly.type
_entity_poly.pdbx_seq_one_letter_code
_entity_poly.pdbx_strand_id
1 'polypeptide(L)'
;MAQWFRKGCVLFAGLWAVALPVLTVSPALADDDDGEGGEEGHKGPDMHHLAAKPPLPRAHKDFSKFRYRPAGDKVQEQADANRLLFWTQDGKPDGYAERRGSSIIYYNAQGQAIRVQRLEASELED
;
A
#
# COMPACT_ATOMS: atom_id res chain seq x y z
N MET A 1 30.05 -36.32 3.33
CA MET A 1 30.99 -35.17 3.38
C MET A 1 31.12 -34.59 1.98
N ALA A 2 30.67 -33.37 1.76
CA ALA A 2 31.12 -32.49 0.67
C ALA A 2 30.50 -31.10 0.91
N GLN A 3 31.26 -30.23 1.57
CA GLN A 3 30.91 -28.84 1.82
C GLN A 3 31.33 -28.00 0.61
N TRP A 4 30.42 -27.22 0.04
CA TRP A 4 30.78 -26.14 -0.89
C TRP A 4 30.52 -24.79 -0.24
N PHE A 5 31.53 -24.32 0.50
CA PHE A 5 31.70 -22.92 0.83
C PHE A 5 32.43 -22.26 -0.33
N ARG A 6 31.81 -21.26 -0.97
CA ARG A 6 32.55 -20.26 -1.74
C ARG A 6 32.35 -18.90 -1.09
N LYS A 7 33.37 -18.54 -0.31
CA LYS A 7 33.67 -17.17 0.14
C LYS A 7 34.02 -16.32 -1.08
N GLY A 8 33.58 -15.06 -1.06
CA GLY A 8 33.96 -14.05 -2.05
C GLY A 8 33.48 -12.67 -1.62
N CYS A 9 34.05 -12.16 -0.53
CA CYS A 9 33.90 -10.78 -0.09
C CYS A 9 35.01 -9.96 -0.76
N VAL A 10 34.65 -8.97 -1.59
CA VAL A 10 35.55 -7.86 -1.94
C VAL A 10 34.72 -6.58 -1.98
N LEU A 11 34.98 -5.73 -0.99
CA LEU A 11 34.57 -4.34 -0.92
C LEU A 11 35.36 -3.52 -1.95
N PHE A 12 34.74 -2.57 -2.65
CA PHE A 12 35.43 -1.34 -3.02
C PHE A 12 34.46 -0.15 -3.05
N ALA A 13 34.91 0.90 -2.39
CA ALA A 13 34.28 2.19 -2.20
C ALA A 13 34.20 3.00 -3.51
N GLY A 14 33.24 3.92 -3.58
CA GLY A 14 33.10 4.86 -4.68
C GLY A 14 32.05 5.92 -4.38
N LEU A 15 32.34 6.77 -3.40
CA LEU A 15 31.58 7.96 -3.07
C LEU A 15 31.81 9.00 -4.18
N TRP A 16 30.86 9.21 -5.09
CA TRP A 16 30.87 10.33 -6.03
C TRP A 16 29.78 11.32 -5.63
N ALA A 17 30.22 12.36 -4.93
CA ALA A 17 29.41 13.55 -4.66
C ALA A 17 29.31 14.37 -5.95
N VAL A 18 28.16 14.34 -6.61
CA VAL A 18 27.85 15.22 -7.74
C VAL A 18 27.22 16.49 -7.18
N ALA A 19 27.99 17.58 -7.22
CA ALA A 19 27.53 18.91 -6.84
C ALA A 19 26.47 19.40 -7.85
N LEU A 20 25.25 19.69 -7.36
CA LEU A 20 24.20 20.35 -8.14
C LEU A 20 24.38 21.87 -8.04
N PRO A 21 24.33 22.62 -9.15
CA PRO A 21 24.37 24.08 -9.11
C PRO A 21 23.03 24.62 -8.60
N VAL A 22 23.10 25.48 -7.58
CA VAL A 22 21.97 26.26 -7.06
C VAL A 22 21.54 27.25 -8.14
N LEU A 23 20.40 27.02 -8.77
CA LEU A 23 19.72 28.02 -9.59
C LEU A 23 19.11 29.06 -8.65
N THR A 24 19.72 30.24 -8.58
CA THR A 24 19.16 31.41 -7.93
C THR A 24 17.98 31.91 -8.76
N VAL A 25 16.75 31.57 -8.34
CA VAL A 25 15.56 32.23 -8.87
C VAL A 25 15.37 33.53 -8.10
N SER A 26 15.47 34.66 -8.79
CA SER A 26 15.08 35.96 -8.24
C SER A 26 13.56 35.99 -8.11
N PRO A 27 12.97 36.22 -6.91
CA PRO A 27 11.56 36.54 -6.85
C PRO A 27 11.35 37.94 -7.45
N ALA A 28 10.68 38.01 -8.59
CA ALA A 28 10.08 39.24 -9.07
C ALA A 28 8.98 39.62 -8.07
N LEU A 29 9.19 40.73 -7.37
CA LEU A 29 8.23 41.33 -6.46
C LEU A 29 7.11 41.92 -7.33
N ALA A 30 5.93 41.28 -7.32
CA ALA A 30 4.73 41.86 -7.88
C ALA A 30 4.27 42.96 -6.91
N ASP A 31 4.26 44.19 -7.42
CA ASP A 31 3.65 45.35 -6.79
C ASP A 31 2.13 45.19 -7.03
N ASP A 32 1.37 44.88 -5.99
CA ASP A 32 -0.10 44.94 -6.02
C ASP A 32 -0.53 46.21 -5.29
N ASP A 33 -0.73 47.22 -6.11
CA ASP A 33 -1.32 48.53 -5.85
C ASP A 33 -2.84 48.41 -5.60
N ASP A 34 -3.26 49.13 -4.57
CA ASP A 34 -4.59 49.66 -4.22
C ASP A 34 -5.89 48.86 -4.48
N GLY A 35 -6.66 48.67 -3.40
CA GLY A 35 -8.04 48.20 -3.47
C GLY A 35 -8.77 48.13 -2.14
N GLU A 36 -8.99 49.27 -1.49
CA GLU A 36 -10.00 49.42 -0.43
C GLU A 36 -11.39 49.05 -0.98
N GLY A 37 -11.94 47.92 -0.55
CA GLY A 37 -13.29 47.50 -0.91
C GLY A 37 -13.73 46.32 -0.06
N GLY A 38 -14.61 46.58 0.91
CA GLY A 38 -15.11 45.60 1.87
C GLY A 38 -15.66 44.35 1.20
N GLU A 39 -14.90 43.26 1.30
CA GLU A 39 -15.33 41.94 0.91
C GLU A 39 -15.81 41.19 2.15
N GLU A 40 -17.11 40.93 2.15
CA GLU A 40 -17.79 39.97 3.00
C GLU A 40 -17.06 38.63 2.81
N GLY A 41 -16.09 38.36 3.69
CA GLY A 41 -15.28 37.17 3.64
C GLY A 41 -16.20 35.96 3.71
N HIS A 42 -16.46 35.36 2.55
CA HIS A 42 -16.95 34.01 2.43
C HIS A 42 -15.88 33.11 3.04
N LYS A 43 -15.90 33.00 4.37
CA LYS A 43 -15.19 31.97 5.12
C LYS A 43 -15.63 30.66 4.48
N GLY A 44 -14.74 30.07 3.69
CA GLY A 44 -14.94 28.75 3.12
C GLY A 44 -15.40 27.79 4.22
N PRO A 45 -16.16 26.75 3.87
CA PRO A 45 -16.71 25.82 4.86
C PRO A 45 -15.58 25.37 5.79
N ASP A 46 -15.79 25.60 7.09
CA ASP A 46 -14.81 25.30 8.13
C ASP A 46 -14.35 23.84 7.98
N MET A 47 -13.04 23.63 7.84
CA MET A 47 -12.41 22.34 7.65
C MET A 47 -12.78 21.34 8.76
N HIS A 48 -13.14 21.83 9.96
CA HIS A 48 -13.65 21.01 11.06
C HIS A 48 -15.00 20.34 10.74
N HIS A 49 -15.82 20.94 9.87
CA HIS A 49 -17.12 20.38 9.46
C HIS A 49 -16.98 19.26 8.40
N LEU A 50 -15.86 19.14 7.70
CA LEU A 50 -15.60 18.02 6.76
C LEU A 50 -15.32 16.70 7.49
N ALA A 51 -14.73 16.78 8.69
CA ALA A 51 -14.42 15.61 9.52
C ALA A 51 -15.64 14.99 10.20
N ALA A 52 -16.76 15.72 10.27
CA ALA A 52 -18.01 15.25 10.89
C ALA A 52 -18.81 14.29 9.98
N LYS A 53 -18.38 14.06 8.74
CA LYS A 53 -19.04 13.10 7.85
C LYS A 53 -18.77 11.68 8.35
N PRO A 54 -19.81 10.86 8.61
CA PRO A 54 -19.62 9.48 9.00
C PRO A 54 -18.82 8.75 7.90
N PRO A 55 -17.91 7.83 8.28
CA PRO A 55 -17.14 7.08 7.30
C PRO A 55 -18.10 6.33 6.37
N LEU A 56 -17.77 6.33 5.08
CA LEU A 56 -18.57 5.62 4.09
C LEU A 56 -18.72 4.14 4.51
N PRO A 57 -19.89 3.53 4.30
CA PRO A 57 -20.08 2.11 4.56
C PRO A 57 -19.04 1.32 3.78
N ARG A 58 -18.24 0.53 4.49
CA ARG A 58 -17.21 -0.31 3.86
C ARG A 58 -17.92 -1.39 3.06
N ALA A 59 -17.60 -1.49 1.78
CA ALA A 59 -18.05 -2.61 0.96
C ALA A 59 -17.43 -3.89 1.55
N HIS A 60 -18.27 -4.71 2.20
CA HIS A 60 -17.85 -6.04 2.64
C HIS A 60 -17.62 -6.90 1.41
N LYS A 61 -16.40 -7.43 1.28
CA LYS A 61 -16.03 -8.30 0.18
C LYS A 61 -16.22 -9.75 0.60
N ASP A 62 -16.70 -10.59 -0.32
CA ASP A 62 -16.83 -12.01 -0.03
C ASP A 62 -15.46 -12.73 -0.13
N PHE A 63 -14.95 -13.14 1.04
CA PHE A 63 -13.72 -13.91 1.17
C PHE A 63 -13.95 -15.43 1.20
N SER A 64 -15.19 -15.91 1.06
CA SER A 64 -15.51 -17.34 1.01
C SER A 64 -14.80 -18.07 -0.14
N LYS A 65 -14.51 -17.34 -1.23
CA LYS A 65 -13.85 -17.82 -2.45
C LYS A 65 -12.39 -18.25 -2.22
N PHE A 66 -11.78 -17.87 -1.09
CA PHE A 66 -10.41 -18.22 -0.74
C PHE A 66 -10.37 -19.64 -0.14
N ARG A 67 -10.03 -20.64 -0.97
CA ARG A 67 -10.12 -22.06 -0.59
C ARG A 67 -8.93 -22.55 0.23
N TYR A 68 -7.76 -21.96 0.03
CA TYR A 68 -6.56 -22.34 0.78
C TYR A 68 -6.33 -21.44 1.99
N ARG A 69 -6.06 -22.06 3.13
CA ARG A 69 -5.65 -21.43 4.39
C ARG A 69 -4.55 -22.30 5.01
N PRO A 70 -3.39 -21.73 5.40
CA PRO A 70 -2.36 -22.48 6.13
C PRO A 70 -2.93 -23.09 7.41
N ALA A 71 -2.48 -24.30 7.75
CA ALA A 71 -3.03 -25.03 8.88
C ALA A 71 -2.62 -24.39 10.21
N GLY A 72 -3.61 -24.09 11.05
CA GLY A 72 -3.38 -23.51 12.38
C GLY A 72 -3.22 -21.99 12.41
N ASP A 73 -3.19 -21.33 11.26
CA ASP A 73 -3.03 -19.89 11.15
C ASP A 73 -4.30 -19.10 11.44
N LYS A 74 -4.11 -17.91 12.01
CA LYS A 74 -5.14 -16.89 12.15
C LYS A 74 -5.27 -16.14 10.83
N VAL A 75 -6.51 -15.96 10.39
CA VAL A 75 -6.84 -15.21 9.17
C VAL A 75 -7.35 -13.82 9.54
N GLN A 76 -6.80 -12.80 8.90
CA GLN A 76 -7.30 -11.43 9.00
C GLN A 76 -7.72 -10.91 7.63
N GLU A 77 -8.93 -10.40 7.53
CA GLU A 77 -9.50 -9.88 6.29
C GLU A 77 -9.11 -8.42 6.06
N GLN A 78 -8.71 -8.09 4.83
CA GLN A 78 -8.48 -6.73 4.36
C GLN A 78 -9.35 -6.48 3.13
N ALA A 79 -10.62 -6.10 3.38
CA ALA A 79 -11.62 -5.82 2.34
C ALA A 79 -11.14 -4.78 1.32
N ASP A 80 -10.51 -3.70 1.80
CA ASP A 80 -10.03 -2.60 0.95
C ASP A 80 -9.02 -3.06 -0.10
N ALA A 81 -8.16 -4.02 0.26
CA ALA A 81 -7.10 -4.56 -0.61
C ALA A 81 -7.47 -5.89 -1.27
N ASN A 82 -8.71 -6.37 -1.06
CA ASN A 82 -9.18 -7.67 -1.54
C ASN A 82 -8.23 -8.82 -1.16
N ARG A 83 -7.79 -8.81 0.10
CA ARG A 83 -6.68 -9.63 0.61
C ARG A 83 -7.02 -10.30 1.94
N LEU A 84 -6.52 -11.52 2.13
CA LEU A 84 -6.43 -12.21 3.41
C LEU A 84 -4.99 -12.25 3.90
N LEU A 85 -4.77 -11.91 5.16
CA LEU A 85 -3.47 -12.08 5.82
C LEU A 85 -3.48 -13.37 6.64
N PHE A 86 -2.37 -14.10 6.59
CA PHE A 86 -2.15 -15.30 7.38
C PHE A 86 -1.10 -15.01 8.44
N TRP A 87 -1.45 -15.33 9.69
CA TRP A 87 -0.60 -15.14 10.85
C TRP A 87 -0.46 -16.44 11.59
N THR A 88 0.77 -16.80 11.94
CA THR A 88 1.02 -17.94 12.82
C THR A 88 0.35 -17.72 14.18
N GLN A 89 0.14 -18.78 14.95
CA GLN A 89 -0.41 -18.66 16.30
C GLN A 89 0.43 -17.77 17.22
N ASP A 90 1.75 -17.74 16.98
CA ASP A 90 2.74 -16.89 17.65
C ASP A 90 2.69 -15.41 17.23
N GLY A 91 1.84 -15.06 16.26
CA GLY A 91 1.67 -13.68 15.79
C GLY A 91 2.71 -13.23 14.76
N LYS A 92 3.41 -14.16 14.10
CA LYS A 92 4.30 -13.84 12.98
C LYS A 92 3.53 -13.87 11.66
N PRO A 93 3.87 -13.01 10.68
CA PRO A 93 3.26 -13.09 9.36
C PRO A 93 3.71 -14.39 8.68
N ASP A 94 2.76 -15.23 8.27
CA ASP A 94 3.03 -16.47 7.52
C ASP A 94 2.85 -16.28 6.01
N GLY A 95 2.05 -15.28 5.63
CA GLY A 95 1.82 -14.94 4.23
C GLY A 95 0.54 -14.17 4.03
N TYR A 96 0.10 -14.12 2.77
CA TYR A 96 -1.18 -13.51 2.43
C TYR A 96 -1.74 -14.10 1.14
N ALA A 97 -3.03 -13.96 0.94
CA ALA A 97 -3.71 -14.26 -0.31
C ALA A 97 -4.35 -13.00 -0.86
N GLU A 98 -4.20 -12.74 -2.15
CA GLU A 98 -4.75 -11.55 -2.79
C GLU A 98 -5.50 -11.94 -4.07
N ARG A 99 -6.70 -11.38 -4.24
CA ARG A 99 -7.45 -11.54 -5.49
C ARG A 99 -6.98 -10.53 -6.54
N ARG A 100 -6.50 -11.04 -7.66
CA ARG A 100 -6.08 -10.30 -8.85
C ARG A 100 -6.93 -10.74 -10.05
N GLY A 101 -7.91 -9.92 -10.42
CA GLY A 101 -8.85 -10.23 -11.51
C GLY A 101 -9.61 -11.53 -11.26
N SER A 102 -9.40 -12.51 -12.16
CA SER A 102 -10.03 -13.83 -12.12
C SER A 102 -9.25 -14.89 -11.33
N SER A 103 -8.23 -14.48 -10.57
CA SER A 103 -7.41 -15.41 -9.79
C SER A 103 -7.17 -14.92 -8.37
N ILE A 104 -7.02 -15.86 -7.45
CA ILE A 104 -6.51 -15.64 -6.10
C ILE A 104 -5.08 -16.17 -6.07
N ILE A 105 -4.14 -15.31 -5.69
CA ILE A 105 -2.72 -15.64 -5.59
C ILE A 105 -2.34 -15.70 -4.12
N TYR A 106 -1.68 -16.78 -3.72
CA TYR A 106 -1.19 -17.01 -2.38
C TYR A 106 0.31 -16.76 -2.33
N TYR A 107 0.74 -15.98 -1.36
CA TYR A 107 2.11 -15.57 -1.12
C TYR A 107 2.58 -16.07 0.24
N ASN A 108 3.85 -16.45 0.34
CA ASN A 108 4.50 -16.71 1.63
C ASN A 108 4.84 -15.40 2.36
N ALA A 109 5.39 -15.51 3.57
CA ALA A 109 5.84 -14.39 4.39
C ALA A 109 6.86 -13.47 3.68
N GLN A 110 7.64 -14.01 2.74
CA GLN A 110 8.62 -13.27 1.93
C GLN A 110 7.99 -12.58 0.70
N GLY A 111 6.69 -12.73 0.47
CA GLY A 111 5.98 -12.16 -0.68
C GLY A 111 6.18 -12.94 -1.98
N GLN A 112 6.65 -14.18 -1.94
CA GLN A 112 6.78 -15.04 -3.11
C GLN A 112 5.47 -15.79 -3.34
N ALA A 113 5.01 -15.85 -4.59
CA ALA A 113 3.81 -16.59 -4.94
C ALA A 113 4.05 -18.10 -4.81
N ILE A 114 3.31 -18.75 -3.91
CA ILE A 114 3.40 -20.19 -3.64
C ILE A 114 2.26 -20.98 -4.28
N ARG A 115 1.14 -20.32 -4.59
CA ARG A 115 -0.03 -20.97 -5.21
C ARG A 115 -0.88 -19.96 -5.97
N VAL A 116 -1.53 -20.44 -7.03
CA VAL A 116 -2.54 -19.69 -7.77
C VAL A 116 -3.82 -20.53 -7.80
N GLN A 117 -4.94 -19.91 -7.47
CA GLN A 117 -6.29 -20.46 -7.61
C GLN A 117 -7.02 -19.63 -8.67
N ARG A 118 -7.53 -20.30 -9.71
CA ARG A 118 -8.46 -19.65 -10.65
C ARG A 118 -9.87 -19.64 -10.06
N LEU A 119 -10.57 -18.54 -10.30
CA LEU A 119 -11.99 -18.41 -10.01
C LEU A 119 -12.79 -18.85 -11.22
N GLU A 120 -13.88 -19.58 -10.97
CA GLU A 120 -14.84 -19.91 -12.00
C GLU A 120 -15.64 -18.66 -12.41
N ALA A 121 -16.26 -18.68 -13.59
CA ALA A 121 -17.04 -17.54 -14.09
C ALA A 121 -18.13 -17.08 -13.11
N SER A 122 -18.80 -18.04 -12.44
CA SER A 122 -19.81 -17.78 -11.41
C SER A 122 -19.24 -17.13 -10.14
N GLU A 123 -17.94 -17.20 -9.91
CA GLU A 123 -17.27 -16.64 -8.72
C GLU A 123 -16.69 -15.24 -8.99
N LEU A 124 -16.78 -14.76 -10.23
CA LEU A 124 -16.30 -13.42 -10.59
C LEU A 124 -17.26 -12.32 -10.15
N GLU A 125 -18.54 -12.64 -10.04
CA GLU A 125 -19.59 -11.74 -9.57
C GLU A 125 -19.48 -11.60 -8.04
N ASP A 126 -19.37 -10.35 -7.55
CA ASP A 126 -19.31 -9.96 -6.13
C ASP A 126 -20.57 -9.19 -5.75
#